data_AF-A0A9X2AH43-F1
#
_entry.id   AF-A0A9X2AH43-F1
#
_cell.length_a   1.000
_cell.length_b   1.000
_cell.length_c   1.000
_cell.angle_alpha   90.00
_cell.angle_beta   90.00
_cell.angle_gamma   90.00
#
_symmetry.space_group_name_H-M   'P 1'
#
loop_
_entity.id
_entity.type
_entity.pdbx_description
1 polymer ?
#
loop_
_entity_poly.entity_id
_entity_poly.type
_entity_poly.pdbx_seq_one_letter_code
_entity_poly.pdbx_strand_id
1 'polypeptide(L)'
;MENIVNQGLPGQGDFYNDGDCLVCGAPHAEAPTLIDYAPDGRCYFKQQPRTDAELDQAICALWVSCIGAIRYRGTDEAVLKRLYENGLADSCDYQPQTEYPLLIRDRLYFEFEGSINELADVVISKVKFSTDNSDYFTDKIVEYHNDEELYFSFVHTWYDVANSTAYRVNRRSDAQYELVISVASEFEKNIISTAARLHDGIKGDVRFRNIEWFEKGKNNQTRYAKPY
;
A
#
# COMPACT_ATOMS: atom_id res chain seq x y z
N MET A 1 13.48 -4.91 -30.10
CA MET A 1 12.21 -5.59 -30.43
C MET A 1 11.21 -5.07 -29.42
N GLU A 2 10.33 -4.18 -29.88
CA GLU A 2 9.29 -3.57 -29.06
C GLU A 2 8.24 -4.65 -28.75
N ASN A 3 8.07 -4.99 -27.47
CA ASN A 3 7.01 -5.88 -27.01
C ASN A 3 5.69 -5.09 -27.03
N ILE A 4 4.84 -5.43 -27.98
CA ILE A 4 3.49 -4.88 -28.12
C ILE A 4 2.65 -5.44 -26.96
N VAL A 5 2.41 -4.61 -25.95
CA VAL A 5 1.48 -4.91 -24.85
C VAL A 5 0.07 -5.06 -25.43
N ASN A 6 -0.51 -6.23 -25.17
CA ASN A 6 -1.79 -6.72 -25.67
C ASN A 6 -2.92 -5.70 -25.44
N GLN A 7 -3.47 -5.13 -26.52
CA GLN A 7 -4.59 -4.18 -26.44
C GLN A 7 -5.91 -4.92 -26.25
N GLY A 8 -6.18 -5.39 -25.04
CA GLY A 8 -7.46 -6.01 -24.68
C GLY A 8 -8.55 -4.96 -24.41
N LEU A 9 -9.75 -5.20 -24.96
CA LEU A 9 -11.01 -4.56 -24.56
C LEU A 9 -11.26 -4.72 -23.04
N PRO A 10 -12.20 -3.97 -22.43
CA PRO A 10 -12.64 -4.20 -21.05
C PRO A 10 -12.83 -5.70 -20.75
N GLY A 11 -12.08 -6.24 -19.78
CA GLY A 11 -12.14 -7.67 -19.41
C GLY A 11 -11.39 -8.66 -20.32
N GLN A 12 -10.70 -8.21 -21.37
CA GLN A 12 -9.90 -9.06 -22.29
C GLN A 12 -8.38 -9.03 -22.03
N GLY A 13 -7.90 -8.22 -21.08
CA GLY A 13 -6.48 -8.22 -20.70
C GLY A 13 -6.15 -9.18 -19.56
N ASP A 14 -4.90 -9.12 -19.09
CA ASP A 14 -4.42 -9.96 -17.99
C ASP A 14 -5.01 -9.54 -16.65
N PHE A 15 -5.22 -8.23 -16.44
CA PHE A 15 -5.95 -7.70 -15.31
C PHE A 15 -7.45 -7.64 -15.63
N TYR A 16 -8.30 -8.25 -14.79
CA TYR A 16 -9.73 -8.38 -15.08
C TYR A 16 -10.58 -8.43 -13.79
N ASN A 17 -11.90 -8.39 -13.96
CA ASN A 17 -12.88 -8.63 -12.90
C ASN A 17 -13.55 -9.99 -13.12
N ASP A 18 -13.68 -10.82 -12.08
CA ASP A 18 -14.22 -12.18 -12.16
C ASP A 18 -15.76 -12.29 -12.07
N GLY A 19 -16.44 -11.17 -11.80
CA GLY A 19 -17.90 -11.06 -11.78
C GLY A 19 -18.49 -10.72 -10.41
N ASP A 20 -17.77 -10.94 -9.32
CA ASP A 20 -18.30 -10.89 -7.96
C ASP A 20 -18.02 -9.56 -7.25
N CYS A 21 -18.19 -8.40 -7.89
CA CYS A 21 -17.93 -7.11 -7.24
C CYS A 21 -19.06 -6.64 -6.31
N LEU A 22 -18.73 -6.17 -5.10
CA LEU A 22 -19.67 -5.58 -4.12
C LEU A 22 -20.03 -4.10 -4.37
N VAL A 23 -19.55 -3.48 -5.45
CA VAL A 23 -19.83 -2.06 -5.77
C VAL A 23 -19.35 -1.09 -4.67
N CYS A 24 -18.24 -1.41 -3.99
CA CYS A 24 -17.69 -0.59 -2.90
C CYS A 24 -16.96 0.69 -3.39
N GLY A 25 -16.54 0.72 -4.66
CA GLY A 25 -15.75 1.81 -5.24
C GLY A 25 -14.27 1.87 -4.86
N ALA A 26 -13.80 1.04 -3.93
CA ALA A 26 -12.42 1.09 -3.45
C ALA A 26 -11.37 0.87 -4.56
N PRO A 27 -11.49 -0.14 -5.45
CA PRO A 27 -10.51 -0.30 -6.52
C PRO A 27 -10.43 0.87 -7.50
N HIS A 28 -11.56 1.51 -7.82
CA HIS A 28 -11.57 2.71 -8.66
C HIS A 28 -10.89 3.90 -7.96
N ALA A 29 -11.03 4.04 -6.64
CA ALA A 29 -10.36 5.10 -5.89
C ALA A 29 -8.82 4.99 -5.97
N GLU A 30 -8.29 3.77 -5.95
CA GLU A 30 -6.85 3.51 -6.07
C GLU A 30 -6.33 3.62 -7.52
N ALA A 31 -7.14 3.24 -8.51
CA ALA A 31 -6.73 3.20 -9.90
C ALA A 31 -7.75 3.85 -10.87
N PRO A 32 -8.09 5.15 -10.70
CA PRO A 32 -9.17 5.79 -11.45
C PRO A 32 -8.87 5.89 -12.97
N THR A 33 -7.59 5.82 -13.33
CA THR A 33 -7.17 5.78 -14.73
C THR A 33 -7.37 4.39 -15.34
N LEU A 34 -7.26 3.31 -14.56
CA LEU A 34 -7.31 1.92 -15.04
C LEU A 34 -8.69 1.27 -14.90
N ILE A 35 -9.41 1.64 -13.84
CA ILE A 35 -10.66 1.04 -13.43
C ILE A 35 -11.80 2.02 -13.68
N ASP A 36 -12.95 1.50 -14.08
CA ASP A 36 -14.21 2.24 -14.21
C ASP A 36 -15.38 1.40 -13.68
N TYR A 37 -16.56 2.00 -13.68
CA TYR A 37 -17.80 1.36 -13.25
C TYR A 37 -18.61 0.89 -14.47
N ALA A 38 -18.97 -0.39 -14.47
CA ALA A 38 -19.95 -0.92 -15.42
C ALA A 38 -21.34 -0.30 -15.14
N PRO A 39 -22.31 -0.40 -16.05
CA PRO A 39 -23.66 0.16 -15.83
C PRO A 39 -24.37 -0.35 -14.57
N ASP A 40 -23.99 -1.52 -14.07
CA ASP A 40 -24.50 -2.12 -12.83
C ASP A 40 -23.66 -1.76 -11.58
N GLY A 41 -22.69 -0.84 -11.73
CA GLY A 41 -21.83 -0.35 -10.66
C GLY A 41 -20.59 -1.22 -10.39
N ARG A 42 -20.43 -2.38 -11.02
CA ARG A 42 -19.27 -3.25 -10.79
C ARG A 42 -17.99 -2.62 -11.33
N CYS A 43 -16.90 -2.71 -10.56
CA CYS A 43 -15.59 -2.24 -11.01
C CYS A 43 -15.07 -3.14 -12.14
N TYR A 44 -14.50 -2.58 -13.19
CA TYR A 44 -13.81 -3.33 -14.24
C TYR A 44 -12.58 -2.56 -14.74
N PHE A 45 -11.58 -3.27 -15.27
CA PHE A 45 -10.46 -2.64 -15.95
C PHE A 45 -10.88 -2.12 -17.32
N LYS A 46 -10.96 -0.78 -17.48
CA LYS A 46 -11.16 -0.12 -18.77
C LYS A 46 -9.88 -0.07 -19.60
N GLN A 47 -8.72 -0.16 -18.96
CA GLN A 47 -7.42 -0.27 -19.61
C GLN A 47 -6.45 -1.13 -18.80
N GLN A 48 -5.52 -1.79 -19.49
CA GLN A 48 -4.43 -2.55 -18.87
C GLN A 48 -3.28 -1.62 -18.50
N PRO A 49 -2.56 -1.88 -17.40
CA PRO A 49 -1.35 -1.14 -17.07
C PRO A 49 -0.28 -1.34 -18.16
N ARG A 50 0.38 -0.25 -18.56
CA ARG A 50 1.44 -0.21 -19.59
C ARG A 50 2.74 0.37 -19.07
N THR A 51 2.71 0.98 -17.90
CA THR A 51 3.86 1.58 -17.22
C THR A 51 3.96 1.05 -15.79
N ASP A 52 5.14 1.15 -15.19
CA ASP A 52 5.35 0.74 -13.80
C ASP A 52 4.41 1.47 -12.83
N ALA A 53 4.12 2.75 -13.09
CA ALA A 53 3.22 3.56 -12.28
C ALA A 53 1.74 3.13 -12.42
N GLU A 54 1.33 2.65 -13.59
CA GLU A 54 0.01 2.04 -13.77
C GLU A 54 -0.04 0.66 -13.13
N LEU A 55 1.03 -0.14 -13.22
CA LEU A 55 1.10 -1.43 -12.53
C LEU A 55 1.00 -1.25 -11.01
N ASP A 56 1.58 -0.18 -10.46
CA ASP A 56 1.43 0.21 -9.06
C ASP A 56 -0.04 0.46 -8.69
N GLN A 57 -0.76 1.25 -9.49
CA GLN A 57 -2.20 1.46 -9.30
C GLN A 57 -2.99 0.14 -9.35
N ALA A 58 -2.66 -0.76 -10.29
CA ALA A 58 -3.32 -2.06 -10.39
C ALA A 58 -3.07 -2.93 -9.14
N ILE A 59 -1.85 -2.93 -8.60
CA ILE A 59 -1.50 -3.63 -7.35
C ILE A 59 -2.28 -3.05 -6.16
N CYS A 60 -2.34 -1.72 -6.04
CA CYS A 60 -3.14 -1.06 -4.99
C CYS A 60 -4.62 -1.43 -5.08
N ALA A 61 -5.18 -1.42 -6.30
CA ALA A 61 -6.57 -1.82 -6.56
C ALA A 61 -6.85 -3.28 -6.17
N LEU A 62 -5.88 -4.19 -6.36
CA LEU A 62 -6.00 -5.58 -5.95
C LEU A 62 -6.08 -5.72 -4.42
N TRP A 63 -5.27 -5.00 -3.65
CA TRP A 63 -5.34 -5.07 -2.17
C TRP A 63 -6.68 -4.59 -1.61
N VAL A 64 -7.26 -3.55 -2.18
CA VAL A 64 -8.52 -2.98 -1.69
C VAL A 64 -9.76 -3.69 -2.26
N SER A 65 -9.57 -4.74 -3.07
CA SER A 65 -10.68 -5.52 -3.63
C SER A 65 -11.36 -6.33 -2.53
N CYS A 66 -12.49 -5.82 -2.04
CA CYS A 66 -13.15 -6.30 -0.81
C CYS A 66 -13.42 -7.80 -0.75
N ILE A 67 -13.63 -8.45 -1.91
CA ILE A 67 -13.83 -9.90 -1.99
C ILE A 67 -12.97 -10.55 -3.09
N GLY A 68 -11.85 -9.91 -3.45
CA GLY A 68 -10.92 -10.48 -4.43
C GLY A 68 -11.45 -10.53 -5.87
N ALA A 69 -12.52 -9.77 -6.17
CA ALA A 69 -13.19 -9.80 -7.47
C ALA A 69 -12.35 -9.23 -8.63
N ILE A 70 -11.20 -8.65 -8.33
CA ILE A 70 -10.25 -8.14 -9.31
C ILE A 70 -9.05 -9.06 -9.26
N ARG A 71 -8.61 -9.53 -10.43
CA ARG A 71 -7.67 -10.64 -10.56
C ARG A 71 -6.66 -10.41 -11.69
N TYR A 72 -5.60 -11.20 -11.65
CA TYR A 72 -4.56 -11.26 -12.68
C TYR A 72 -4.47 -12.67 -13.28
N ARG A 73 -4.76 -12.80 -14.57
CA ARG A 73 -4.64 -14.03 -15.36
C ARG A 73 -3.47 -14.04 -16.32
N GLY A 74 -2.57 -13.07 -16.23
CA GLY A 74 -1.36 -13.07 -17.05
C GLY A 74 -0.33 -14.08 -16.54
N THR A 75 0.70 -14.31 -17.36
CA THR A 75 1.81 -15.21 -17.06
C THR A 75 3.15 -14.47 -17.09
N ASP A 76 3.14 -13.13 -17.07
CA ASP A 76 4.35 -12.33 -16.99
C ASP A 76 5.00 -12.54 -15.61
N GLU A 77 6.17 -13.17 -15.61
CA GLU A 77 6.91 -13.51 -14.39
C GLU A 77 7.27 -12.27 -13.57
N ALA A 78 7.51 -11.12 -14.21
CA ALA A 78 7.80 -9.88 -13.48
C ALA A 78 6.56 -9.37 -12.73
N VAL A 79 5.37 -9.52 -13.30
CA VAL A 79 4.11 -9.15 -12.64
C VAL A 79 3.80 -10.14 -11.52
N LEU A 80 3.89 -11.45 -11.79
CA LEU A 80 3.67 -12.48 -10.77
C LEU A 80 4.61 -12.32 -9.59
N LYS A 81 5.90 -12.05 -9.83
CA LYS A 81 6.87 -11.71 -8.79
C LYS A 81 6.37 -10.59 -7.89
N ARG A 82 5.96 -9.46 -8.47
CA ARG A 82 5.46 -8.32 -7.71
C ARG A 82 4.21 -8.66 -6.92
N LEU A 83 3.25 -9.39 -7.50
CA LEU A 83 2.03 -9.79 -6.79
C LEU A 83 2.33 -10.72 -5.60
N TYR A 84 3.21 -11.70 -5.78
CA TYR A 84 3.59 -12.63 -4.71
C TYR A 84 4.37 -11.95 -3.59
N GLU A 85 5.35 -11.12 -3.93
CA GLU A 85 6.11 -10.34 -2.95
C GLU A 85 5.23 -9.39 -2.13
N ASN A 86 4.06 -9.03 -2.65
CA ASN A 86 3.06 -8.16 -2.02
C ASN A 86 1.85 -8.91 -1.41
N GLY A 87 1.93 -10.24 -1.30
CA GLY A 87 0.90 -11.06 -0.66
C GLY A 87 -0.40 -11.20 -1.46
N LEU A 88 -0.36 -10.94 -2.76
CA LEU A 88 -1.49 -11.01 -3.70
C LEU A 88 -1.52 -12.31 -4.51
N ALA A 89 -0.92 -13.38 -4.00
CA ALA A 89 -0.91 -14.68 -4.67
C ALA A 89 -2.33 -15.21 -4.95
N ASP A 90 -3.27 -15.01 -4.02
CA ASP A 90 -4.67 -15.45 -4.17
C ASP A 90 -5.45 -14.70 -5.26
N SER A 91 -4.94 -13.54 -5.69
CA SER A 91 -5.47 -12.75 -6.80
C SER A 91 -4.93 -13.18 -8.17
N CYS A 92 -4.02 -14.15 -8.22
CA CYS A 92 -3.42 -14.67 -9.45
C CYS A 92 -4.09 -15.98 -9.88
N ASP A 93 -4.35 -16.15 -11.17
CA ASP A 93 -4.85 -17.42 -11.73
C ASP A 93 -3.71 -18.40 -12.03
N TYR A 94 -2.50 -17.88 -12.22
CA TYR A 94 -1.30 -18.66 -12.51
C TYR A 94 -0.25 -18.47 -11.40
N GLN A 95 0.59 -19.49 -11.26
CA GLN A 95 1.74 -19.45 -10.36
C GLN A 95 3.00 -19.03 -11.14
N PRO A 96 3.93 -18.31 -10.49
CA PRO A 96 5.24 -18.01 -11.07
C PRO A 96 6.03 -19.29 -11.35
N GLN A 97 6.98 -19.20 -12.28
CA GLN A 97 7.91 -20.30 -12.57
C GLN A 97 8.85 -20.59 -11.40
N THR A 98 9.07 -19.60 -10.54
CA THR A 98 9.92 -19.70 -9.35
C THR A 98 9.18 -19.23 -8.10
N GLU A 99 9.57 -19.74 -6.94
CA GLU A 99 8.99 -19.27 -5.68
C GLU A 99 9.47 -17.85 -5.35
N TYR A 100 8.52 -16.95 -5.11
CA TYR A 100 8.78 -15.60 -4.63
C TYR A 100 8.31 -15.45 -3.18
N PRO A 101 9.18 -15.01 -2.26
CA PRO A 101 8.81 -14.84 -0.87
C PRO A 101 7.88 -13.63 -0.70
N LEU A 102 7.02 -13.67 0.31
CA LEU A 102 6.33 -12.47 0.80
C LEU A 102 7.37 -11.48 1.35
N LEU A 103 7.33 -10.23 0.88
CA LEU A 103 8.23 -9.17 1.35
C LEU A 103 7.46 -8.15 2.19
N ILE A 104 7.69 -8.20 3.50
CA ILE A 104 7.16 -7.21 4.43
C ILE A 104 8.20 -6.11 4.59
N ARG A 105 7.84 -4.88 4.25
CA ARG A 105 8.70 -3.69 4.39
C ARG A 105 8.11 -2.79 5.47
N ASP A 106 8.63 -2.93 6.67
CA ASP A 106 8.09 -2.30 7.88
C ASP A 106 8.86 -1.06 8.32
N ARG A 107 10.00 -0.79 7.68
CA ARG A 107 10.89 0.31 8.04
C ARG A 107 11.15 1.24 6.87
N LEU A 108 11.12 2.53 7.15
CA LEU A 108 11.30 3.61 6.19
C LEU A 108 12.36 4.59 6.70
N TYR A 109 13.34 4.92 5.85
CA TYR A 109 14.26 6.04 6.03
C TYR A 109 13.89 7.17 5.09
N PHE A 110 13.96 8.39 5.60
CA PHE A 110 13.66 9.59 4.84
C PHE A 110 14.29 10.81 5.49
N GLU A 111 14.40 11.86 4.69
CA GLU A 111 14.63 13.21 5.16
C GLU A 111 13.31 13.97 5.26
N PHE A 112 13.18 14.84 6.25
CA PHE A 112 12.02 15.70 6.42
C PHE A 112 12.43 17.14 6.74
N GLU A 113 11.82 18.09 6.03
CA GLU A 113 11.97 19.52 6.28
C GLU A 113 10.87 20.02 7.22
N GLY A 114 11.22 20.18 8.49
CA GLY A 114 10.32 20.69 9.53
C GLY A 114 10.71 20.18 10.91
N SER A 115 9.91 20.55 11.91
CA SER A 115 10.00 20.01 13.27
C SER A 115 9.45 18.59 13.37
N ILE A 116 9.83 17.88 14.42
CA ILE A 116 9.30 16.54 14.68
C ILE A 116 7.78 16.55 14.95
N ASN A 117 7.26 17.64 15.50
CA ASN A 117 5.83 17.83 15.73
C ASN A 117 5.06 17.96 14.41
N GLU A 118 5.59 18.76 13.47
CA GLU A 118 5.02 18.86 12.13
C GLU A 118 5.10 17.51 11.39
N LEU A 119 6.18 16.75 11.57
CA LEU A 119 6.29 15.40 11.03
C LEU A 119 5.22 14.47 11.63
N ALA A 120 5.00 14.52 12.94
CA ALA A 120 3.97 13.75 13.61
C ALA A 120 2.57 14.06 13.07
N ASP A 121 2.24 15.35 12.93
CA ASP A 121 0.97 15.80 12.36
C ASP A 121 0.77 15.27 10.93
N VAL A 122 1.82 15.33 10.11
CA VAL A 122 1.75 14.83 8.73
C VAL A 122 1.56 13.33 8.72
N VAL A 123 2.38 12.55 9.42
CA VAL A 123 2.27 11.08 9.44
C VAL A 123 0.90 10.66 9.95
N ILE A 124 0.42 11.25 11.06
CA ILE A 124 -0.92 10.99 11.62
C ILE A 124 -2.02 11.30 10.59
N SER A 125 -1.91 12.41 9.87
CA SER A 125 -2.90 12.80 8.86
C SER A 125 -2.98 11.81 7.69
N LYS A 126 -1.88 11.11 7.36
CA LYS A 126 -1.84 10.17 6.22
C LYS A 126 -2.35 8.78 6.58
N VAL A 127 -2.24 8.37 7.84
CA VAL A 127 -2.71 7.05 8.29
C VAL A 127 -4.18 7.06 8.67
N LYS A 128 -4.72 8.19 9.14
CA LYS A 128 -6.16 8.36 9.43
C LYS A 128 -7.02 8.17 8.19
N PHE A 129 -8.14 7.46 8.36
CA PHE A 129 -9.17 7.30 7.34
C PHE A 129 -10.07 8.54 7.33
N SER A 130 -10.61 8.92 6.17
CA SER A 130 -11.74 9.86 6.16
C SER A 130 -12.91 9.15 6.84
N THR A 131 -13.36 9.70 7.97
CA THR A 131 -14.47 9.16 8.77
C THR A 131 -15.81 9.74 8.35
N ASP A 132 -15.92 10.35 7.17
CA ASP A 132 -17.00 11.28 6.87
C ASP A 132 -18.42 10.66 6.89
N ASN A 133 -18.63 9.34 7.08
CA ASN A 133 -19.98 8.75 7.11
C ASN A 133 -20.13 7.37 7.78
N SER A 134 -19.41 7.01 8.85
CA SER A 134 -19.67 5.70 9.48
C SER A 134 -19.58 5.65 11.00
N ASP A 135 -20.73 5.47 11.64
CA ASP A 135 -20.86 5.22 13.08
C ASP A 135 -20.21 3.88 13.53
N TYR A 136 -19.81 3.03 12.58
CA TYR A 136 -19.25 1.71 12.82
C TYR A 136 -17.71 1.67 12.83
N PHE A 137 -17.04 2.75 12.41
CA PHE A 137 -15.58 2.81 12.36
C PHE A 137 -15.06 3.73 13.45
N THR A 138 -14.27 3.17 14.37
CA THR A 138 -13.52 3.97 15.34
C THR A 138 -12.14 4.23 14.77
N ASP A 139 -11.94 5.37 14.11
CA ASP A 139 -10.61 5.83 13.70
C ASP A 139 -9.97 6.61 14.85
N LYS A 140 -9.01 5.99 15.55
CA LYS A 140 -8.40 6.59 16.74
C LYS A 140 -6.89 6.47 16.73
N ILE A 141 -6.27 7.54 17.21
CA ILE A 141 -4.89 7.54 17.66
C ILE A 141 -4.90 7.35 19.17
N VAL A 142 -4.26 6.29 19.64
CA VAL A 142 -4.07 5.99 21.05
C VAL A 142 -2.57 5.84 21.34
N GLU A 143 -2.21 5.82 22.62
CA GLU A 143 -0.81 5.64 23.06
C GLU A 143 0.17 6.61 22.37
N TYR A 144 -0.27 7.87 22.18
CA TYR A 144 0.58 8.91 21.61
C TYR A 144 1.66 9.32 22.61
N HIS A 145 2.91 9.18 22.20
CA HIS A 145 4.09 9.63 22.92
C HIS A 145 4.92 10.51 22.01
N ASN A 146 5.43 11.61 22.56
CA ASN A 146 6.24 12.56 21.80
C ASN A 146 7.36 13.11 22.67
N ASP A 147 8.57 12.99 22.17
CA ASP A 147 9.75 13.70 22.61
C ASP A 147 10.05 14.72 21.51
N GLU A 148 9.88 16.01 21.86
CA GLU A 148 9.92 17.13 20.91
C GLU A 148 11.23 17.28 20.14
N GLU A 149 12.26 16.49 20.47
CA GLU A 149 13.55 16.49 19.78
C GLU A 149 13.93 15.15 19.16
N LEU A 150 13.53 14.02 19.76
CA LEU A 150 14.11 12.71 19.44
C LEU A 150 13.17 11.74 18.74
N TYR A 151 11.91 11.64 19.14
CA TYR A 151 11.00 10.63 18.59
C TYR A 151 9.53 10.94 18.85
N PHE A 152 8.65 10.33 18.07
CA PHE A 152 7.26 10.14 18.46
C PHE A 152 6.80 8.73 18.15
N SER A 153 5.75 8.28 18.82
CA SER A 153 5.10 7.01 18.54
C SER A 153 3.62 7.10 18.83
N PHE A 154 2.83 6.28 18.13
CA PHE A 154 1.41 6.15 18.38
C PHE A 154 0.88 4.83 17.86
N VAL A 155 -0.30 4.46 18.35
CA VAL A 155 -1.06 3.32 17.85
C VAL A 155 -2.29 3.84 17.14
N HIS A 156 -2.45 3.45 15.89
CA HIS A 156 -3.66 3.67 15.10
C HIS A 156 -4.55 2.43 15.22
N THR A 157 -5.79 2.62 15.65
CA THR A 157 -6.79 1.55 15.73
C THR A 157 -7.93 1.84 14.76
N TRP A 158 -8.39 0.82 14.05
CA TRP A 158 -9.65 0.86 13.30
C TRP A 158 -10.51 -0.34 13.71
N TYR A 159 -11.79 -0.10 14.03
CA TYR A 159 -12.73 -1.04 14.68
C TYR A 159 -12.46 -1.36 16.14
N ASP A 160 -11.37 -2.07 16.44
CA ASP A 160 -10.99 -2.51 17.79
C ASP A 160 -9.46 -2.53 17.99
N VAL A 161 -9.02 -2.80 19.23
CA VAL A 161 -7.58 -2.83 19.59
C VAL A 161 -6.82 -3.99 18.94
N ALA A 162 -7.51 -5.07 18.52
CA ALA A 162 -6.88 -6.21 17.87
C ALA A 162 -6.41 -5.84 16.45
N ASN A 163 -7.11 -4.91 15.79
CA ASN A 163 -6.76 -4.37 14.48
C ASN A 163 -6.03 -3.03 14.61
N SER A 164 -4.89 -3.07 15.31
CA SER A 164 -4.08 -1.88 15.56
C SER A 164 -2.74 -1.93 14.83
N THR A 165 -2.26 -0.75 14.43
CA THR A 165 -0.92 -0.56 13.88
C THR A 165 -0.17 0.48 14.68
N ALA A 166 0.98 0.09 15.21
CA ALA A 166 1.89 0.96 15.92
C ALA A 166 2.90 1.57 14.95
N TYR A 167 3.11 2.87 15.10
CA TYR A 167 4.10 3.65 14.36
C TYR A 167 5.08 4.23 15.36
N ARG A 168 6.36 4.13 15.05
CA ARG A 168 7.42 4.78 15.81
C ARG A 168 8.36 5.49 14.86
N VAL A 169 8.58 6.78 15.08
CA VAL A 169 9.51 7.59 14.31
C VAL A 169 10.63 8.06 15.23
N ASN A 170 11.87 7.69 14.91
CA ASN A 170 13.06 8.14 15.61
C ASN A 170 13.87 9.09 14.71
N ARG A 171 14.36 10.18 15.28
CA ARG A 171 15.34 11.05 14.64
C ARG A 171 16.70 10.37 14.65
N ARG A 172 17.39 10.42 13.50
CA ARG A 172 18.74 9.85 13.32
C ARG A 172 19.82 10.93 13.25
N SER A 173 19.49 12.05 12.63
CA SER A 173 20.33 13.25 12.52
C SER A 173 19.42 14.47 12.29
N ASP A 174 19.99 15.65 12.02
CA ASP A 174 19.24 16.91 11.98
C ASP A 174 17.98 16.87 11.12
N ALA A 175 18.00 16.20 9.97
CA ALA A 175 16.85 16.09 9.07
C ALA A 175 16.47 14.65 8.71
N GLN A 176 17.16 13.63 9.26
CA GLN A 176 16.94 12.22 8.88
C GLN A 176 16.16 11.48 9.94
N TYR A 177 15.19 10.69 9.49
CA TYR A 177 14.26 9.96 10.33
C TYR A 177 14.18 8.49 9.92
N GLU A 178 13.89 7.65 10.91
CA GLU A 178 13.50 6.26 10.74
C GLU A 178 12.08 6.10 11.26
N LEU A 179 11.17 5.61 10.41
CA LEU A 179 9.83 5.19 10.78
C LEU A 179 9.76 3.67 10.75
N VAL A 180 9.21 3.07 11.81
CA VAL A 180 8.93 1.64 11.92
C VAL A 180 7.43 1.43 12.12
N ILE A 181 6.86 0.52 11.35
CA ILE A 181 5.47 0.06 11.40
C ILE A 181 5.46 -1.30 12.08
N SER A 182 4.54 -1.52 13.02
CA SER A 182 4.38 -2.82 13.67
C SER A 182 2.91 -3.12 13.95
N VAL A 183 2.57 -4.40 13.94
CA VAL A 183 1.23 -4.95 14.19
C VAL A 183 1.38 -6.22 15.03
N ALA A 184 0.29 -6.73 15.60
CA ALA A 184 0.31 -8.05 16.22
C ALA A 184 0.70 -9.14 15.19
N SER A 185 1.41 -10.17 15.63
CA SER A 185 2.08 -11.15 14.76
C SER A 185 1.19 -11.84 13.73
N GLU A 186 -0.06 -12.10 14.09
CA GLU A 186 -1.09 -12.72 13.26
C GLU A 186 -1.56 -11.82 12.11
N PHE A 187 -1.26 -10.52 12.17
CA PHE A 187 -1.65 -9.52 11.19
C PHE A 187 -0.48 -8.94 10.39
N GLU A 188 0.70 -9.56 10.42
CA GLU A 188 1.91 -9.02 9.78
C GLU A 188 1.74 -8.64 8.31
N LYS A 189 0.89 -9.35 7.56
CA LYS A 189 0.56 -9.04 6.16
C LYS A 189 -0.07 -7.64 6.00
N ASN A 190 -0.76 -7.13 7.01
CA ASN A 190 -1.39 -5.81 6.99
C ASN A 190 -0.35 -4.67 6.94
N ILE A 191 0.91 -4.92 7.32
CA ILE A 191 1.99 -3.94 7.15
C ILE A 191 2.14 -3.56 5.68
N ILE A 192 1.92 -4.48 4.75
CA ILE A 192 2.11 -4.24 3.32
C ILE A 192 1.18 -3.12 2.81
N SER A 193 -0.12 -3.25 3.07
CA SER A 193 -1.11 -2.24 2.65
C SER A 193 -0.94 -0.92 3.43
N THR A 194 -0.64 -1.00 4.73
CA THR A 194 -0.36 0.19 5.53
C THR A 194 0.87 0.95 5.04
N ALA A 195 1.97 0.24 4.74
CA ALA A 195 3.19 0.83 4.20
C ALA A 195 2.93 1.49 2.84
N ALA A 196 2.15 0.83 1.97
CA ALA A 196 1.76 1.37 0.68
C ALA A 196 1.01 2.69 0.80
N ARG A 197 -0.03 2.72 1.63
CA ARG A 197 -0.82 3.93 1.87
C ARG A 197 0.02 5.06 2.47
N LEU A 198 0.87 4.74 3.46
CA LEU A 198 1.75 5.73 4.05
C LEU A 198 2.68 6.32 2.99
N HIS A 199 3.31 5.46 2.17
CA HIS A 199 4.18 5.88 1.08
C HIS A 199 3.46 6.82 0.10
N ASP A 200 2.26 6.45 -0.33
CA ASP A 200 1.48 7.26 -1.27
C ASP A 200 1.01 8.59 -0.65
N GLY A 201 0.70 8.58 0.65
CA GLY A 201 0.35 9.77 1.40
C GLY A 201 1.49 10.77 1.57
N ILE A 202 2.74 10.30 1.67
CA ILE A 202 3.92 11.16 1.90
C ILE A 202 4.71 11.49 0.63
N LYS A 203 4.69 10.65 -0.42
CA LYS A 203 5.51 10.85 -1.62
C LYS A 203 5.18 12.13 -2.40
N GLY A 204 3.97 12.66 -2.22
CA GLY A 204 3.54 13.94 -2.79
C GLY A 204 3.85 15.17 -1.93
N ASP A 205 4.30 14.99 -0.69
CA ASP A 205 4.66 16.09 0.20
C ASP A 205 6.13 16.46 -0.01
N VAL A 206 6.35 17.69 -0.51
CA VAL A 206 7.68 18.21 -0.89
C VAL A 206 8.68 18.28 0.27
N ARG A 207 8.21 18.19 1.52
CA ARG A 207 9.09 18.16 2.70
C ARG A 207 9.78 16.82 2.87
N PHE A 208 9.24 15.73 2.31
CA PHE A 208 9.86 14.41 2.35
C PHE A 208 10.85 14.24 1.20
N ARG A 209 12.05 13.77 1.53
CA ARG A 209 13.12 13.49 0.56
C ARG A 209 13.77 12.14 0.87
N ASN A 210 14.48 11.57 -0.11
CA ASN A 210 15.31 10.37 0.06
C ASN A 210 14.58 9.21 0.76
N ILE A 211 13.33 8.95 0.33
CA ILE A 211 12.46 7.91 0.90
C ILE A 211 12.99 6.52 0.47
N GLU A 212 13.38 5.70 1.44
CA GLU A 212 13.89 4.35 1.25
C GLU A 212 13.22 3.37 2.21
N TRP A 213 12.70 2.26 1.69
CA TRP A 213 12.07 1.19 2.45
C TRP A 213 13.04 0.01 2.69
N PHE A 214 12.85 -0.67 3.82
CA PHE A 214 13.67 -1.81 4.23
C PHE A 214 12.78 -2.99 4.62
N GLU A 215 13.26 -4.18 4.31
CA GLU A 215 12.57 -5.44 4.61
C GLU A 215 12.68 -5.80 6.09
N LYS A 216 11.58 -6.29 6.65
CA LYS A 216 11.46 -6.74 8.02
C LYS A 216 12.45 -7.87 8.30
N GLY A 217 13.14 -7.79 9.44
CA GLY A 217 14.12 -8.79 9.86
C GLY A 217 15.41 -8.84 9.02
N LYS A 218 15.54 -8.01 7.98
CA LYS A 218 16.80 -7.85 7.23
C LYS A 218 17.58 -6.64 7.73
N ASN A 219 18.90 -6.71 7.51
CA ASN A 219 19.78 -5.56 7.72
C ASN A 219 19.49 -4.44 6.72
N ASN A 220 20.03 -3.24 6.95
CA ASN A 220 19.81 -2.08 6.08
C ASN A 220 20.57 -2.12 4.74
N GLN A 221 20.96 -3.31 4.24
CA GLN A 221 21.70 -3.43 2.99
C GLN A 221 20.77 -3.48 1.77
N THR A 222 19.58 -4.07 1.92
CA THR A 222 18.59 -4.13 0.84
C THR A 222 17.59 -2.99 1.03
N ARG A 223 17.60 -2.04 0.09
CA ARG A 223 16.71 -0.88 0.05
C ARG A 223 15.74 -0.96 -1.12
N TYR A 224 14.55 -0.43 -0.92
CA TYR A 224 13.48 -0.38 -1.92
C TYR A 224 12.97 1.06 -2.05
N ALA A 225 12.65 1.49 -3.28
CA ALA A 225 12.11 2.85 -3.51
C ALA A 225 10.66 3.02 -3.02
N LYS A 226 9.93 1.90 -2.93
CA LYS A 226 8.52 1.81 -2.52
C LYS A 226 8.31 0.49 -1.76
N PRO A 227 7.24 0.36 -0.98
CA PRO A 227 7.00 -0.85 -0.21
C PRO A 227 6.41 -2.00 -1.04
N TYR A 228 6.21 -1.83 -2.36
CA TYR A 228 5.47 -2.73 -3.26
C TYR A 228 5.90 -2.76 -4.73
#